data_AF-A0A5B9WG17-F1
#
_entry.id   AF-A0A5B9WG17-F1
#
_cell.length_a   1.000
_cell.length_b   1.000
_cell.length_c   1.000
_cell.angle_alpha   90.00
_cell.angle_beta   90.00
_cell.angle_gamma   90.00
#
_symmetry.space_group_name_H-M   'P 1'
#
loop_
_entity.id
_entity.type
_entity.pdbx_description
1 polymer ?
#
loop_
_entity_poly.entity_id
_entity_poly.type
_entity_poly.pdbx_seq_one_letter_code
_entity_poly.pdbx_strand_id
1 'polypeptide(L)'
;MTAVQEQVLYLSKDKKYLVDDEDNVISVLVKTADVVYYSTIGIESEAYEKVCTETRTRKVCAIWNDLHECLLTEDVTVCSGFELIPRGYSNIS
;
A
#
# COMPACT_ATOMS: atom_id res chain seq x y z
N MET A 1 26.62 -6.78 5.78
CA MET A 1 25.20 -6.48 6.00
C MET A 1 24.56 -6.41 4.63
N THR A 2 23.86 -7.45 4.21
CA THR A 2 23.18 -7.47 2.91
C THR A 2 22.03 -6.47 3.03
N ALA A 3 22.10 -5.34 2.32
CA ALA A 3 20.95 -4.46 2.19
C ALA A 3 19.82 -5.30 1.58
N VAL A 4 18.76 -5.55 2.35
CA VAL A 4 17.54 -6.12 1.79
C VAL A 4 17.05 -5.09 0.79
N GLN A 5 17.20 -5.39 -0.50
CA GLN A 5 16.76 -4.50 -1.56
C GLN A 5 15.25 -4.40 -1.44
N GLU A 6 14.75 -3.24 -1.00
CA GLU A 6 13.32 -3.02 -0.85
C GLU A 6 12.68 -3.16 -2.24
N GLN A 7 11.71 -4.05 -2.38
CA GLN A 7 11.03 -4.29 -3.66
C GLN A 7 10.50 -2.96 -4.22
N VAL A 8 10.75 -2.71 -5.50
CA VAL A 8 10.17 -1.56 -6.21
C VAL A 8 8.68 -1.83 -6.38
N LEU A 9 7.84 -0.88 -5.97
CA LEU A 9 6.41 -0.91 -6.23
C LEU A 9 6.07 0.13 -7.29
N TYR A 10 5.06 -0.17 -8.10
CA TYR A 10 4.59 0.66 -9.17
C TYR A 10 3.20 1.20 -8.84
N LEU A 11 2.99 2.49 -9.10
CA LEU A 11 1.72 3.16 -8.90
C LEU A 11 0.85 2.94 -10.14
N SER A 12 -0.28 2.26 -9.96
CA SER A 12 -1.27 2.07 -11.02
C SER A 12 -1.72 3.38 -11.67
N LYS A 13 -2.13 3.31 -12.94
CA LYS A 13 -2.55 4.49 -13.73
C LYS A 13 -3.69 5.28 -13.10
N ASP A 14 -4.64 4.60 -12.44
CA ASP A 14 -5.77 5.24 -11.76
C ASP A 14 -5.45 5.67 -10.32
N LYS A 15 -4.19 5.47 -9.89
CA LYS A 15 -3.66 5.75 -8.56
C LYS A 15 -4.42 5.06 -7.42
N LYS A 16 -5.13 3.96 -7.70
CA LYS A 16 -5.87 3.23 -6.65
C LYS A 16 -5.07 2.09 -6.04
N TYR A 17 -4.01 1.66 -6.72
CA TYR A 17 -3.25 0.48 -6.36
C TYR A 17 -1.74 0.72 -6.42
N LEU A 18 -1.01 0.04 -5.54
CA LEU A 18 0.40 -0.27 -5.75
C LEU A 18 0.53 -1.71 -6.22
N VAL A 19 1.28 -1.91 -7.29
CA VAL A 19 1.52 -3.21 -7.91
C VAL A 19 3.00 -3.57 -7.87
N ASP A 20 3.31 -4.86 -8.02
CA ASP A 20 4.67 -5.34 -8.25
C ASP A 20 5.05 -5.25 -9.75
N ASP A 21 6.21 -5.79 -10.10
CA ASP A 21 6.75 -5.85 -11.47
C ASP A 21 6.01 -6.82 -12.40
N GLU A 22 5.13 -7.66 -11.85
CA GLU A 22 4.24 -8.56 -12.59
C GLU A 22 2.79 -8.02 -12.67
N ASP A 23 2.59 -6.74 -12.34
CA ASP A 23 1.28 -6.08 -12.26
C ASP A 23 0.31 -6.69 -11.20
N ASN A 24 0.82 -7.49 -10.25
CA ASN A 24 -0.02 -8.01 -9.17
C ASN A 24 -0.32 -6.89 -8.17
N VAL A 25 -1.58 -6.80 -7.74
CA VAL A 25 -2.01 -5.79 -6.76
C VAL A 25 -1.51 -6.15 -5.36
N ILE A 26 -0.61 -5.33 -4.82
CA ILE A 26 -0.03 -5.51 -3.49
C ILE A 26 -0.76 -4.68 -2.45
N SER A 27 -1.13 -3.44 -2.79
CA SER A 27 -1.79 -2.52 -1.86
C SER A 27 -2.90 -1.73 -2.55
N VAL A 28 -3.91 -1.34 -1.77
CA VAL A 28 -5.04 -0.53 -2.22
C VAL A 28 -5.07 0.81 -1.49
N LEU A 29 -5.50 1.86 -2.20
CA LEU A 29 -5.69 3.20 -1.65
C LEU A 29 -6.86 3.23 -0.67
N VAL A 30 -6.58 3.57 0.57
CA VAL A 30 -7.55 3.83 1.63
C VAL A 30 -7.61 5.35 1.86
N LYS A 31 -8.84 5.87 1.93
CA LYS A 31 -9.10 7.27 2.26
C LYS A 31 -9.96 7.32 3.51
N THR A 32 -9.40 7.84 4.60
CA THR A 32 -10.16 8.21 5.80
C THR A 32 -10.42 9.72 5.79
N ALA A 33 -11.11 10.24 6.81
CA ALA A 33 -11.31 11.69 6.95
C ALA A 33 -9.97 12.45 7.07
N ASP A 34 -8.97 11.84 7.70
CA ASP A 34 -7.75 12.52 8.12
C ASP A 34 -6.52 12.15 7.27
N VAL A 35 -6.54 10.97 6.61
CA VAL A 35 -5.36 10.46 5.91
C VAL A 35 -5.71 9.66 4.66
N VAL A 36 -4.84 9.77 3.66
CA VAL A 36 -4.83 8.95 2.44
C VAL A 36 -3.57 8.11 2.44
N TYR A 37 -3.71 6.78 2.42
CA TYR A 37 -2.57 5.87 2.44
C TYR A 37 -2.87 4.57 1.69
N TYR A 38 -1.84 3.84 1.28
CA TYR A 38 -1.99 2.51 0.70
C TYR A 38 -1.87 1.42 1.76
N SER A 39 -2.83 0.49 1.79
CA SER A 39 -2.87 -0.65 2.70
C SER A 39 -2.62 -1.95 1.94
N THR A 40 -1.72 -2.81 2.45
CA THR A 40 -1.40 -4.11 1.85
C THR A 40 -2.60 -5.05 1.91
N ILE A 41 -2.86 -5.76 0.82
CA ILE A 41 -3.96 -6.71 0.67
C ILE A 41 -3.57 -8.07 1.29
N GLY A 42 -4.55 -8.85 1.74
CA GLY A 42 -4.37 -10.31 1.91
C GLY A 42 -4.24 -10.82 3.35
N ILE A 43 -4.85 -10.14 4.33
CA ILE A 43 -4.93 -10.64 5.73
C ILE A 43 -6.34 -10.45 6.31
N GLU A 44 -7.21 -9.69 5.64
CA GLU A 44 -8.61 -9.53 6.04
C GLU A 44 -9.40 -10.83 5.89
N SER A 45 -10.36 -11.06 6.78
CA SER A 45 -11.28 -12.20 6.73
C SER A 45 -12.71 -11.76 7.05
N GLU A 46 -13.66 -12.69 7.06
CA GLU A 46 -15.03 -12.39 7.52
C GLU A 46 -15.07 -11.96 9.00
N ALA A 47 -14.14 -12.45 9.82
CA ALA A 47 -14.08 -12.18 11.25
C ALA A 47 -13.24 -10.96 11.62
N TYR A 48 -12.26 -10.58 10.79
CA TYR A 48 -11.28 -9.54 11.13
C TYR A 48 -11.04 -8.56 9.99
N GLU A 49 -10.83 -7.30 10.36
CA GLU A 49 -10.38 -6.23 9.46
C GLU A 49 -9.04 -5.66 9.93
N LYS A 50 -8.25 -5.17 8.96
CA LYS A 50 -6.99 -4.46 9.22
C LYS A 50 -7.29 -2.99 9.48
N VAL A 51 -6.85 -2.49 10.62
CA VAL A 51 -6.81 -1.06 10.92
C VAL A 51 -5.36 -0.61 10.89
N CYS A 52 -5.08 0.40 10.07
CA CYS A 52 -3.75 0.97 10.02
C CYS A 52 -3.47 1.78 11.28
N THR A 53 -2.40 1.44 11.98
CA THR A 53 -1.97 2.13 13.21
C THR A 53 -0.76 3.01 12.99
N GLU A 54 0.05 2.71 11.96
CA GLU A 54 1.23 3.47 11.62
C GLU A 54 1.36 3.63 10.11
N THR A 55 1.70 4.86 9.69
CA THR A 55 1.96 5.17 8.28
C THR A 55 3.39 5.67 8.10
N ARG A 56 3.98 5.35 6.95
CA ARG A 56 5.28 5.91 6.52
C ARG A 56 5.24 6.35 5.08
N THR A 57 6.14 7.26 4.72
CA THR A 57 6.37 7.62 3.31
C THR A 57 7.20 6.54 2.64
N ARG A 58 6.79 6.11 1.46
CA ARG A 58 7.52 5.18 0.59
C ARG A 58 7.62 5.77 -0.81
N LYS A 59 8.79 5.64 -1.43
CA LYS A 59 9.00 6.00 -2.83
C LYS A 59 8.54 4.85 -3.74
N VAL A 60 7.71 5.17 -4.73
CA VAL A 60 7.16 4.21 -5.70
C VAL A 60 7.39 4.70 -7.12
N CYS A 61 7.33 3.80 -8.09
CA CYS A 61 7.45 4.16 -9.49
C CYS A 61 6.09 4.62 -10.06
N ALA A 62 6.00 5.87 -10.51
CA ALA A 62 4.77 6.42 -11.09
C ALA A 62 4.70 6.26 -12.62
N ILE A 63 5.86 6.19 -13.29
CA ILE A 63 5.97 6.03 -14.73
C ILE A 63 7.15 5.12 -15.03
N TRP A 64 6.95 4.11 -15.88
CA TRP A 64 7.97 3.16 -16.31
C TRP A 64 7.87 2.88 -17.82
N ASN A 65 8.92 2.33 -18.42
CA ASN A 65 8.93 1.90 -19.83
C ASN A 65 8.52 0.43 -19.98
N ASP A 66 8.46 -0.06 -21.22
CA ASP A 66 8.11 -1.46 -21.53
C ASP A 66 9.10 -2.50 -20.96
N LEU A 67 10.27 -2.05 -20.48
CA LEU A 67 11.27 -2.88 -19.80
C LEU A 67 11.13 -2.84 -18.27
N HIS A 68 10.06 -2.24 -17.73
CA HIS A 68 9.82 -2.03 -16.29
C HIS A 68 10.88 -1.18 -15.57
N GLU A 69 11.65 -0.41 -16.33
CA GLU A 69 12.59 0.56 -15.77
C GLU A 69 11.84 1.79 -15.33
N CYS A 70 12.06 2.21 -14.07
CA CYS A 70 11.36 3.35 -13.53
C CYS A 70 11.90 4.67 -14.10
N LEU A 71 11.02 5.46 -14.71
CA LEU A 71 11.31 6.76 -15.29
C LEU A 71 10.99 7.92 -14.34
N LEU A 72 9.95 7.78 -13.52
CA LEU A 72 9.54 8.77 -12.53
C LEU A 72 9.14 8.10 -11.23
N THR A 73 9.63 8.63 -10.12
CA THR A 73 9.21 8.20 -8.78
C THR A 73 8.29 9.22 -8.11
N GLU A 74 7.37 8.74 -7.29
CA GLU A 74 6.45 9.53 -6.47
C GLU A 74 6.55 9.04 -5.02
N ASP A 75 6.46 9.96 -4.06
CA ASP A 75 6.39 9.61 -2.65
C ASP A 75 4.93 9.40 -2.27
N VAL A 76 4.60 8.25 -1.68
CA VAL A 76 3.25 7.90 -1.25
C VAL A 76 3.25 7.50 0.22
N THR A 77 2.14 7.73 0.90
CA THR A 77 1.95 7.24 2.26
C THR A 77 1.47 5.79 2.22
N VAL A 78 2.14 4.91 2.94
CA VAL A 78 1.77 3.49 3.05
C VAL A 78 1.55 3.13 4.51
N CYS A 79 0.67 2.17 4.75
CA CYS A 79 0.54 1.55 6.06
C CYS A 79 1.79 0.71 6.35
N SER A 80 2.46 0.97 7.48
CA SER A 80 3.63 0.22 7.94
C SER A 80 3.39 -0.60 9.20
N GLY A 81 2.30 -0.30 9.93
CA GLY A 81 1.86 -1.06 11.09
C GLY A 81 0.34 -1.19 11.07
N PHE A 82 -0.17 -2.36 11.44
CA PHE A 82 -1.59 -2.64 11.47
C PHE A 82 -1.99 -3.48 12.68
N GLU A 83 -3.24 -3.32 13.09
CA GLU A 83 -3.92 -4.20 14.03
C GLU A 83 -5.03 -4.96 13.31
N LEU A 84 -5.26 -6.20 13.75
CA LEU A 84 -6.40 -7.00 13.34
C LEU A 84 -7.47 -6.87 14.42
N ILE A 85 -8.58 -6.22 14.07
CA ILE A 85 -9.72 -6.07 14.99
C ILE A 85 -10.91 -6.88 14.48
N PRO A 86 -11.81 -7.33 15.36
CA PRO A 86 -13.06 -7.94 14.94
C PRO A 86 -13.84 -7.00 14.00
N ARG A 87 -14.33 -7.53 12.89
CA ARG A 87 -15.01 -6.71 11.89
C ARG A 87 -16.22 -5.99 12.49
N GLY A 88 -16.32 -4.68 12.28
CA GLY A 88 -17.42 -3.85 12.80
C GLY A 88 -17.14 -3.16 14.14
N TYR A 89 -15.99 -3.42 14.78
CA TYR A 89 -15.57 -2.67 15.97
C TYR A 89 -15.05 -1.26 15.65
N SER A 90 -14.56 -1.02 14.43
CA SER A 90 -14.03 0.28 13.99
C SER A 90 -15.06 1.43 13.99
N ASN A 91 -16.36 1.14 13.96
CA ASN A 91 -17.43 2.14 13.89
C ASN A 91 -17.96 2.59 15.27
N ILE A 92 -17.31 2.19 16.37
CA ILE A 92 -17.82 2.36 17.74
C ILE A 92 -16.91 3.32 18.57
N SER A 93 -16.02 4.10 17.94
CA SER A 93 -15.16 5.08 18.62
C SER A 93 -15.50 6.51 18.21
#